data_AF-A0A7M2C154-F1
#
_entry.id   AF-A0A7M2C154-F1
#
_cell.length_a   1.000
_cell.length_b   1.000
_cell.length_c   1.000
_cell.angle_alpha   90.00
_cell.angle_beta   90.00
_cell.angle_gamma   90.00
#
_symmetry.space_group_name_H-M   'P 1'
#
loop_
_entity.id
_entity.type
_entity.pdbx_description
1 polymer ?
#
loop_
_entity_poly.entity_id
_entity_poly.type
_entity_poly.pdbx_seq_one_letter_code
_entity_poly.pdbx_strand_id
1 'polypeptide(L)' 'MGEAEQQGFGDVIREARKKQGWSQAELGEKSGLSRPTIARVETNHDVSTATIAKVAQALGLKLELRSDG' A
#
# COMPACT_ATOMS: atom_id res chain seq x y z
N MET A 1 13.77 -20.54 12.95
CA MET A 1 12.46 -20.79 12.31
C MET A 1 11.71 -19.48 12.45
N GLY A 2 11.64 -18.72 11.35
CA GLY A 2 11.31 -17.30 11.37
C GLY A 2 9.91 -17.06 11.91
N GLU A 3 9.80 -16.13 12.85
CA GLU A 3 8.53 -15.48 13.20
C GLU A 3 7.89 -15.02 11.89
N ALA A 4 6.63 -15.38 11.65
CA ALA A 4 5.89 -14.88 10.52
C ALA A 4 5.90 -13.34 10.60
N GLU A 5 6.67 -12.68 9.74
CA GLU A 5 6.68 -11.23 9.61
C GLU A 5 5.21 -10.79 9.52
N GLN A 6 4.75 -10.03 10.51
CA GLN A 6 3.42 -9.45 10.48
C GLN A 6 3.29 -8.70 9.17
N GLN A 7 2.41 -9.16 8.27
CA GLN A 7 2.18 -8.49 6.99
C GLN A 7 1.71 -7.07 7.28
N GLY A 8 2.60 -6.10 7.08
CA GLY A 8 2.28 -4.70 7.21
C GLY A 8 1.34 -4.27 6.08
N PHE A 9 0.66 -3.14 6.25
CA PHE A 9 -0.23 -2.62 5.20
C PHE A 9 0.50 -2.41 3.86
N GLY A 10 1.80 -2.10 3.90
CA GLY A 10 2.67 -1.96 2.74
C GLY A 10 2.81 -3.23 1.91
N ASP A 11 2.84 -4.41 2.56
CA ASP A 11 2.88 -5.69 1.86
C ASP A 11 1.54 -6.00 1.20
N VAL A 12 0.42 -5.69 1.88
CA VAL A 12 -0.92 -5.79 1.31
C VAL A 12 -1.04 -4.94 0.04
N ILE A 13 -0.54 -3.70 0.08
CA ILE A 13 -0.51 -2.79 -1.07
C ILE A 13 0.36 -3.34 -2.20
N ARG A 14 1.57 -3.80 -1.89
CA ARG A 14 2.51 -4.36 -2.87
C ARG A 14 1.91 -5.55 -3.61
N GLU A 15 1.30 -6.47 -2.87
CA GLU A 15 0.71 -7.68 -3.45
C GLU A 15 -0.55 -7.37 -4.26
N ALA A 16 -1.40 -6.45 -3.79
CA ALA A 16 -2.54 -5.97 -4.57
C ALA A 16 -2.09 -5.31 -5.89
N ARG A 17 -1.03 -4.49 -5.87
CA ARG A 17 -0.47 -3.90 -7.08
C ARG A 17 0.02 -4.96 -8.06
N LYS A 18 0.79 -5.95 -7.58
CA LYS A 18 1.30 -7.03 -8.43
C LYS A 18 0.17 -7.88 -9.03
N LYS A 19 -0.92 -8.14 -8.29
CA LYS A 19 -2.11 -8.84 -8.80
C LYS A 19 -2.79 -8.11 -9.96
N GLN A 20 -2.71 -6.78 -9.98
CA GLN A 20 -3.18 -5.96 -11.09
C GLN A 20 -2.19 -5.91 -12.27
N GLY A 21 -0.99 -6.50 -12.12
CA GLY A 21 0.08 -6.43 -13.12
C GLY A 21 0.78 -5.07 -13.20
N TRP A 22 0.60 -4.19 -12.22
CA TRP A 22 1.14 -2.82 -12.27
C TRP A 22 2.54 -2.70 -11.68
N SER A 23 3.36 -1.85 -12.28
CA SER A 23 4.58 -1.29 -11.70
C SER A 23 4.26 -0.22 -10.65
N GLN A 24 5.24 0.14 -9.82
CA GLN A 24 5.08 1.23 -8.85
C GLN A 24 4.79 2.58 -9.52
N ALA A 25 5.27 2.78 -10.76
CA ALA A 25 5.01 3.99 -11.51
C ALA A 25 3.53 4.06 -11.94
N GLU A 26 3.01 2.96 -12.48
CA GLU A 26 1.59 2.87 -12.89
C GLU A 26 0.63 3.02 -11.71
N LEU A 27 0.95 2.44 -10.55
CA LEU A 27 0.16 2.71 -9.34
C LEU A 27 0.26 4.18 -8.91
N GLY A 28 1.43 4.80 -9.04
CA GLY A 28 1.62 6.22 -8.80
C GLY A 28 0.68 7.05 -9.67
N GLU A 29 0.71 6.83 -10.98
CA GLU A 29 -0.17 7.51 -11.94
C GLU A 29 -1.65 7.32 -11.60
N LYS A 30 -2.08 6.09 -11.34
CA LYS A 30 -3.49 5.76 -11.00
C LYS A 30 -3.96 6.34 -9.67
N SER A 31 -3.05 6.57 -8.73
CA SER A 31 -3.36 7.16 -7.40
C SER A 31 -3.07 8.67 -7.32
N GLY A 32 -2.56 9.28 -8.40
CA GLY A 32 -2.14 10.68 -8.40
C GLY A 32 -0.93 10.95 -7.48
N LEU A 33 -0.02 9.99 -7.37
CA LEU A 33 1.18 10.02 -6.53
C LEU A 33 2.44 9.74 -7.36
N SER A 34 3.60 10.14 -6.83
CA SER A 34 4.88 9.82 -7.46
C SER A 34 5.33 8.39 -7.17
N ARG A 35 6.07 7.76 -8.09
CA ARG A 35 6.67 6.43 -7.88
C ARG A 35 7.47 6.33 -6.57
N PRO A 36 8.32 7.30 -6.16
CA PRO A 36 9.00 7.26 -4.87
C PRO A 36 8.04 7.24 -3.67
N THR A 37 6.88 7.88 -3.79
CA THR A 37 5.84 7.83 -2.75
C THR A 37 5.26 6.42 -2.63
N ILE A 38 4.96 5.77 -3.76
CA ILE A 38 4.52 4.36 -3.76
C ILE A 38 5.58 3.44 -3.16
N ALA A 39 6.86 3.63 -3.48
CA ALA A 39 7.94 2.84 -2.91
C ALA A 39 8.00 2.96 -1.37
N ARG A 40 7.78 4.16 -0.80
CA ARG A 40 7.70 4.36 0.66
C ARG A 40 6.47 3.72 1.28
N VAL A 41 5.32 3.81 0.61
CA VAL A 41 4.07 3.16 1.05
C VAL A 41 4.28 1.65 1.18
N GLU A 42 4.88 1.01 0.18
CA GLU A 42 5.10 -0.44 0.18
C GLU A 42 6.14 -0.95 1.18
N THR A 43 6.95 -0.06 1.74
CA THR A 43 7.96 -0.39 2.74
C THR A 43 7.55 0.04 4.14
N ASN A 44 6.27 0.35 4.37
CA ASN A 44 5.71 0.79 5.66
C ASN A 44 6.44 2.02 6.25
N HIS A 45 7.01 2.90 5.41
CA HIS A 45 7.62 4.15 5.86
C HIS A 45 6.57 5.23 6.13
N ASP A 46 6.97 6.27 6.86
CA ASP A 46 6.15 7.40 7.33
C ASP A 46 5.32 8.06 6.20
N VAL A 47 4.06 7.63 6.08
CA VAL A 47 3.10 8.10 5.06
C VAL A 47 1.80 8.49 5.72
N SER A 48 1.19 9.58 5.23
CA SER A 48 -0.08 10.04 5.77
C SER A 48 -1.21 9.05 5.47
N THR A 49 -2.21 9.00 6.35
CA THR A 49 -3.46 8.25 6.12
C THR A 49 -4.14 8.63 4.80
N ALA A 50 -4.07 9.91 4.40
CA ALA A 50 -4.55 10.38 3.11
C ALA A 50 -3.81 9.74 1.91
N THR A 51 -2.49 9.53 2.04
CA THR A 51 -1.68 8.83 1.02
C THR A 51 -2.11 7.38 0.92
N ILE A 52 -2.26 6.70 2.08
CA ILE A 52 -2.72 5.31 2.14
C ILE A 52 -4.12 5.19 1.50
N ALA A 53 -5.04 6.11 1.80
CA ALA A 53 -6.38 6.10 1.25
C ALA A 53 -6.40 6.24 -0.28
N LYS A 54 -5.58 7.12 -0.87
CA LYS A 54 -5.46 7.25 -2.33
C LYS A 54 -4.96 5.97 -2.99
N VAL A 55 -3.96 5.33 -2.38
CA VAL A 55 -3.41 4.07 -2.89
C VAL A 55 -4.44 2.94 -2.78
N ALA A 56 -5.12 2.82 -1.63
CA ALA A 56 -6.18 1.84 -1.43
C ALA A 56 -7.31 2.02 -2.44
N GLN A 57 -7.76 3.26 -2.68
CA GLN A 57 -8.78 3.57 -3.67
C GLN A 57 -8.36 3.14 -5.09
N ALA A 58 -7.13 3.47 -5.50
CA ALA A 58 -6.61 3.09 -6.82
C ALA A 58 -6.53 1.57 -7.03
N LEU A 59 -6.31 0.81 -5.94
CA LEU A 59 -6.25 -0.64 -5.95
C LEU A 59 -7.61 -1.33 -5.76
N GLY A 60 -8.69 -0.58 -5.50
CA GLY A 60 -10.00 -1.12 -5.18
C GLY A 60 -10.08 -1.76 -3.79
N LEU A 61 -9.20 -1.34 -2.86
CA LEU A 61 -9.16 -1.80 -1.48
C LEU A 61 -9.93 -0.86 -0.55
N LYS A 62 -10.32 -1.39 0.62
CA LYS A 62 -10.94 -0.64 1.70
C LYS A 62 -10.01 -0.55 2.91
N LEU A 63 -9.88 0.64 3.49
CA LEU A 63 -9.17 0.85 4.75
C LEU A 63 -10.13 0.64 5.93
N GLU A 64 -9.73 -0.19 6.89
CA GLU A 64 -10.52 -0.47 8.09
C GLU A 64 -9.66 -0.30 9.34
N LEU A 65 -10.13 0.51 10.28
CA LEU A 65 -9.51 0.64 11.60
C LEU A 65 -10.06 -0.48 12.49
N ARG A 66 -9.16 -1.26 13.06
CA ARG A 66 -9.48 -2.28 14.07
C ARG A 66 -8.78 -1.89 15.36
N SER A 67 -9.53 -1.89 16.45
CA SER A 67 -8.96 -1.81 17.80
C SER A 67 -8.63 -3.22 18.27
N ASP A 68 -7.46 -3.38 18.85
CA ASP A 68 -7.14 -4.57 19.63
C ASP A 68 -7.98 -4.47 20.91
N GLY A 69 -9.09 -5.21 20.94
CA GLY A 69 -9.98 -5.27 22.11
C GLY A 69 -9.29 -5.91 23.31
#